data_AF-A0A3D3EU60-F1
#
_entry.id   AF-A0A3D3EU60-F1
#
_cell.length_a   1.000
_cell.length_b   1.000
_cell.length_c   1.000
_cell.angle_alpha   90.00
_cell.angle_beta   90.00
_cell.angle_gamma   90.00
#
_symmetry.space_group_name_H-M   'P 1'
#
loop_
_entity.id
_entity.type
_entity.pdbx_description
1 polymer ?
#
loop_
_entity_poly.entity_id
_entity_poly.type
_entity_poly.pdbx_seq_one_letter_code
_entity_poly.pdbx_strand_id
1 'polypeptide(L)'
;MTKIADVYYNSNPWSIIEEGFNPAYSLVSESIFSLGNEYMGVRGYFEEGYSGDCLVGSYFNGIYESQNVEASAYKGMITKTEFIV
;
A
#
# COMPACT_ATOMS: atom_id res chain seq x y z
N MET A 1 25.25 2.52 -6.69
CA MET A 1 25.03 2.94 -5.29
C MET A 1 24.53 1.76 -4.50
N THR A 2 25.00 1.60 -3.26
CA THR A 2 24.59 0.53 -2.35
C THR A 2 23.33 0.96 -1.59
N LYS A 3 22.36 0.06 -1.42
CA LYS A 3 21.17 0.33 -0.59
C LYS A 3 21.59 0.44 0.88
N ILE A 4 21.03 1.39 1.60
CA ILE A 4 21.24 1.59 3.04
C ILE A 4 19.92 1.25 3.74
N ALA A 5 20.01 0.53 4.86
CA ALA A 5 18.85 0.20 5.67
C ALA A 5 18.42 1.40 6.51
N ASP A 6 17.15 1.77 6.41
CA ASP A 6 16.51 2.72 7.30
C ASP A 6 15.82 1.93 8.43
N VAL A 7 16.32 2.06 9.66
CA VAL A 7 15.91 1.21 10.79
C VAL A 7 15.08 2.04 11.76
N TYR A 8 13.77 1.97 11.61
CA TYR A 8 12.81 2.73 12.41
C TYR A 8 11.99 1.86 13.39
N TYR A 9 11.65 0.64 13.00
CA TYR A 9 10.81 -0.26 13.80
C TYR A 9 11.63 -1.15 14.73
N ASN A 10 11.10 -1.37 15.93
CA ASN A 10 11.63 -2.38 16.83
C ASN A 10 11.11 -3.76 16.42
N SER A 11 12.03 -4.62 15.99
CA SER A 11 11.72 -6.00 15.61
C SER A 11 11.93 -6.94 16.80
N ASN A 12 10.86 -7.62 17.22
CA ASN A 12 10.91 -8.77 18.12
C ASN A 12 10.73 -10.07 17.31
N PRO A 13 11.03 -11.25 17.90
CA PRO A 13 10.94 -12.52 17.18
C PRO A 13 9.58 -12.81 16.52
N TRP A 14 8.49 -12.24 17.05
CA TRP A 14 7.12 -12.47 16.60
C TRP A 14 6.30 -11.19 16.41
N SER A 15 6.92 -10.02 16.49
CA SER A 15 6.20 -8.75 16.36
C SER A 15 7.07 -7.65 15.78
N ILE A 16 6.42 -6.77 15.02
CA ILE A 16 6.95 -5.48 14.57
C ILE A 16 6.31 -4.43 15.47
N ILE A 17 7.11 -3.54 16.03
CA ILE A 17 6.65 -2.54 16.99
C ILE A 17 7.13 -1.16 16.54
N GLU A 18 6.19 -0.21 16.48
CA GLU A 18 6.48 1.22 16.37
C GLU A 18 6.34 1.85 17.77
N GLU A 19 7.39 2.51 18.26
CA GLU A 19 7.37 3.20 19.55
C GLU A 19 7.08 4.70 19.35
N GLY A 20 5.87 5.11 19.74
CA GLY A 20 5.36 6.44 19.43
C GLY A 20 4.93 6.56 17.97
N PHE A 21 4.42 7.74 17.59
CA PHE A 21 3.98 8.01 16.22
C PHE A 21 4.93 9.01 15.55
N ASN A 22 5.41 8.67 14.35
CA ASN A 22 6.17 9.60 13.50
C ASN A 22 5.41 9.88 12.19
N PRO A 23 4.91 11.12 11.98
CA PRO A 23 4.20 11.48 10.75
C PRO A 23 4.97 11.20 9.46
N ALA A 24 6.31 11.31 9.48
CA ALA A 24 7.14 11.05 8.31
C ALA A 24 7.13 9.58 7.86
N TYR A 25 6.74 8.66 8.76
CA TYR A 25 6.64 7.24 8.49
C TYR A 25 5.19 6.77 8.29
N SER A 26 4.19 7.65 8.36
CA SER A 26 2.77 7.25 8.33
C SER A 26 2.43 6.31 7.16
N LEU A 27 2.76 6.68 5.92
CA LEU A 27 2.54 5.84 4.73
C LEU A 27 3.34 4.52 4.73
N VAL A 28 4.53 4.53 5.34
CA VAL A 28 5.40 3.36 5.45
C VAL A 28 4.81 2.39 6.47
N SER A 29 4.43 2.90 7.65
CA SER A 29 3.78 2.15 8.73
C SER A 29 2.46 1.54 8.26
N GLU A 30 1.61 2.30 7.55
CA GLU A 30 0.38 1.76 6.95
C GLU A 30 0.66 0.54 6.05
N SER A 31 1.77 0.55 5.30
CA SER A 31 2.16 -0.55 4.43
C SER A 31 2.69 -1.75 5.23
N ILE A 32 3.52 -1.51 6.24
CA ILE A 32 4.16 -2.55 7.06
C ILE A 32 3.16 -3.25 7.98
N PHE A 33 2.23 -2.50 8.57
CA PHE A 33 1.21 -3.00 9.49
C PHE A 33 -0.08 -3.41 8.78
N SER A 34 -0.05 -3.58 7.45
CA SER A 34 -1.19 -4.09 6.69
C SER A 34 -1.57 -5.52 7.14
N LEU A 35 -2.87 -5.83 7.11
CA LEU A 35 -3.39 -7.18 7.33
C LEU A 35 -4.00 -7.71 6.04
N GLY A 36 -3.99 -9.03 5.86
CA GLY A 36 -4.63 -9.68 4.72
C GLY A 36 -4.89 -11.16 4.95
N ASN A 37 -5.92 -11.69 4.28
CA ASN A 37 -6.39 -13.07 4.43
C ASN A 37 -6.71 -13.73 3.07
N GLU A 38 -5.97 -13.36 2.03
CA GLU A 38 -6.20 -13.72 0.61
C GLU A 38 -7.46 -13.11 0.00
N TYR A 39 -8.61 -13.25 0.65
CA TYR A 39 -9.87 -12.67 0.19
C TYR A 39 -9.85 -11.14 0.21
N MET A 40 -9.29 -10.55 1.27
CA MET A 40 -9.15 -9.10 1.42
C MET A 40 -7.83 -8.70 2.07
N GLY A 41 -7.45 -7.45 1.89
CA GLY A 41 -6.35 -6.80 2.58
C GLY A 41 -6.70 -5.36 2.96
N VAL A 42 -6.20 -4.91 4.11
CA VAL A 42 -6.39 -3.54 4.61
C VAL A 42 -5.05 -2.98 5.04
N ARG A 43 -4.76 -1.74 4.62
CA ARG A 43 -3.60 -0.99 5.10
C ARG A 43 -3.79 -0.62 6.57
N GLY A 44 -2.70 -0.48 7.32
CA GLY A 44 -2.72 -0.09 8.74
C GLY A 44 -3.00 1.39 8.96
N TYR A 45 -4.00 1.97 8.28
CA TYR A 45 -4.40 3.37 8.47
C TYR A 45 -5.18 3.56 9.78
N PHE A 46 -5.23 4.79 10.27
CA PHE A 46 -5.95 5.12 11.51
C PHE A 46 -7.47 5.18 11.29
N GLU A 47 -8.22 4.43 12.09
CA GLU A 47 -9.68 4.29 11.99
C GLU A 47 -10.43 5.58 12.35
N GLU A 48 -9.89 6.40 13.25
CA GLU A 48 -10.42 7.71 13.61
C GLU A 48 -10.28 8.76 12.50
N GLY A 49 -9.55 8.44 11.45
CA GLY A 49 -9.15 9.35 10.39
C GLY A 49 -7.90 10.15 10.77
N TYR A 50 -7.04 10.41 9.78
CA TYR A 50 -5.82 11.18 9.96
C TYR A 50 -5.76 12.31 8.94
N SER A 51 -5.42 13.51 9.39
CA SER A 51 -5.37 14.71 8.54
C SER A 51 -4.03 14.94 7.84
N GLY A 52 -3.00 14.17 8.19
CA GLY A 52 -1.72 14.18 7.50
C GLY A 52 -1.71 13.23 6.30
N ASP A 53 -0.51 13.01 5.75
CA ASP A 53 -0.32 12.12 4.61
C ASP A 53 -0.68 10.68 4.98
N CYS A 54 -1.70 10.13 4.31
CA CYS A 54 -2.19 8.78 4.49
C CYS A 54 -2.66 8.18 3.16
N LEU A 55 -2.71 6.86 3.06
CA LEU A 55 -3.31 6.15 1.95
C LEU A 55 -4.29 5.12 2.50
N VAL A 56 -5.55 5.55 2.64
CA VAL A 56 -6.66 4.66 3.01
C VAL A 56 -6.88 3.65 1.89
N GLY A 57 -6.70 2.37 2.19
CA GLY A 57 -6.78 1.30 1.20
C GLY A 57 -7.26 -0.01 1.81
N SER A 58 -8.42 -0.46 1.33
CA SER A 58 -9.06 -1.74 1.66
C SER A 58 -9.46 -2.42 0.37
N TYR A 59 -8.83 -3.56 0.09
CA TYR A 59 -8.88 -4.20 -1.22
C TYR A 59 -9.43 -5.61 -1.10
N PHE A 60 -10.22 -6.02 -2.09
CA PHE A 60 -10.74 -7.38 -2.21
C PHE A 60 -10.19 -8.04 -3.46
N ASN A 61 -9.72 -9.28 -3.31
CA ASN A 61 -9.17 -10.01 -4.42
C ASN A 61 -10.24 -10.24 -5.50
N GLY A 62 -9.90 -9.91 -6.75
CA GLY A 62 -10.82 -10.02 -7.89
C GLY A 62 -11.82 -8.88 -8.06
N ILE A 63 -11.82 -7.86 -7.18
CA ILE A 63 -12.57 -6.62 -7.41
C ILE A 63 -11.60 -5.60 -8.05
N TYR A 64 -11.88 -5.24 -9.30
CA TYR A 64 -11.02 -4.34 -10.09
C TYR A 64 -11.86 -3.48 -11.03
N GLU A 65 -11.27 -2.38 -11.50
CA GLU A 65 -11.84 -1.49 -12.49
C GLU A 65 -10.91 -1.41 -13.72
N SER A 66 -11.45 -1.01 -14.86
CA SER A 66 -10.68 -0.84 -16.10
C SER A 66 -10.67 0.61 -16.56
N GLN A 67 -9.50 1.11 -16.99
CA GLN A 67 -9.34 2.46 -17.53
C GLN A 67 -8.67 2.39 -18.91
N ASN A 68 -9.18 3.17 -19.87
CA ASN A 68 -8.54 3.30 -21.18
C ASN A 68 -7.19 4.02 -21.04
N VAL A 69 -6.17 3.51 -21.72
CA VAL A 69 -4.86 4.15 -21.82
C VAL A 69 -4.65 4.70 -23.24
N GLU A 70 -3.66 5.57 -23.40
CA GLU A 70 -3.34 6.14 -24.72
C GLU A 70 -3.01 5.03 -25.73
N ALA A 71 -3.73 5.02 -26.84
CA ALA A 71 -3.60 3.97 -27.85
C ALA A 71 -2.29 4.10 -28.62
N SER A 72 -1.55 3.00 -28.71
CA SER A 72 -0.38 2.93 -29.58
C SER A 72 -0.77 2.78 -31.06
N ALA A 73 0.07 3.30 -31.95
CA ALA A 73 -0.05 3.04 -33.39
C ALA A 73 0.29 1.58 -33.77
N TYR A 74 0.92 0.82 -32.87
CA TYR A 74 1.30 -0.58 -33.11
C TYR A 74 0.23 -1.56 -32.61
N LYS A 75 0.01 -2.64 -33.37
CA LYS A 75 -0.90 -3.72 -32.99
C LYS A 75 -0.33 -4.54 -31.84
N GLY A 76 -1.21 -5.05 -30.97
CA GLY A 76 -0.84 -5.87 -29.82
C GLY A 76 -0.48 -5.07 -28.56
N MET A 77 -0.47 -3.74 -28.64
CA MET A 77 -0.30 -2.88 -27.47
C MET A 77 -1.62 -2.80 -26.68
N ILE A 78 -1.51 -2.77 -25.35
CA ILE A 78 -2.68 -2.66 -24.46
C ILE A 78 -3.42 -1.34 -24.73
N THR A 79 -4.75 -1.39 -24.69
CA THR A 79 -5.62 -0.21 -24.83
C THR A 79 -6.37 0.10 -23.54
N LYS A 80 -6.32 -0.81 -22.57
CA LYS A 80 -6.88 -0.68 -21.24
C LYS A 80 -5.88 -1.17 -20.20
N THR A 81 -5.88 -0.52 -19.05
CA THR A 81 -5.25 -1.00 -17.83
C THR A 81 -6.33 -1.41 -16.85
N GLU A 82 -6.06 -2.43 -16.05
CA GLU A 82 -6.95 -2.91 -14.99
C GLU A 82 -6.21 -2.77 -13.66
N PHE A 83 -6.92 -2.39 -12.61
CA PHE A 83 -6.35 -2.21 -11.28
C PHE A 83 -7.38 -2.56 -10.21
N ILE A 84 -6.90 -3.13 -9.12
CA ILE A 84 -7.71 -3.39 -7.92
C ILE A 84 -8.16 -2.04 -7.36
N VAL A 85 -9.42 -1.98 -6.95
CA VAL A 85 -10.06 -0.81 -6.34
C VAL A 85 -10.18 -0.95 -4.84
#